data_AF-A0A180FSG5-F1
#
_entry.id   AF-A0A180FSG5-F1
#
_cell.length_a   1.000
_cell.length_b   1.000
_cell.length_c   1.000
_cell.angle_alpha   90.00
_cell.angle_beta   90.00
_cell.angle_gamma   90.00
#
_symmetry.space_group_name_H-M   'P 1'
#
loop_
_entity.id
_entity.type
_entity.pdbx_description
1 polymer ?
#
loop_
_entity_poly.entity_id
_entity_poly.type
_entity_poly.pdbx_seq_one_letter_code
_entity_poly.pdbx_strand_id
1 'polypeptide(L)'
;MNTLTAIITGGKDQYGSWIEGVPGAYGAGDTVEETKASLLEGLRLFVEENSEIPDVLKGDYEIEFAFDTSGFLKYYSSFISFAGMKAITGLNQKQLWNYANGYGKPNKATSQKILNSLHDFGKQIGQAQFRF
;
A
#
# COMPACT_ATOMS: atom_id res chain seq x y z
N MET A 1 18.59 15.82 -0.86
CA MET A 1 18.07 14.54 -1.34
C MET A 1 16.57 14.56 -1.12
N ASN A 2 15.79 14.46 -2.18
CA ASN A 2 14.33 14.50 -2.08
C ASN A 2 13.80 13.09 -1.78
N THR A 3 12.77 12.98 -0.96
CA THR A 3 12.07 11.70 -0.74
C THR A 3 10.75 11.74 -1.49
N LEU A 4 10.54 10.75 -2.37
CA LEU A 4 9.31 10.56 -3.11
C LEU A 4 8.52 9.42 -2.47
N THR A 5 7.24 9.67 -2.16
CA THR A 5 6.36 8.63 -1.63
C THR A 5 5.68 7.89 -2.78
N ALA A 6 5.97 6.60 -2.92
CA ALA A 6 5.27 5.68 -3.80
C ALA A 6 4.14 4.97 -3.02
N ILE A 7 2.90 5.14 -3.47
CA ILE A 7 1.71 4.56 -2.86
C ILE A 7 1.35 3.25 -3.56
N ILE A 8 1.30 2.15 -2.81
CA ILE A 8 0.82 0.85 -3.26
C ILE A 8 -0.66 0.69 -2.93
N THR A 9 -1.44 0.29 -3.93
CA THR A 9 -2.90 0.11 -3.85
C THR A 9 -3.29 -1.33 -4.19
N GLY A 10 -4.45 -1.74 -3.71
CA GLY A 10 -5.02 -3.07 -3.95
C GLY A 10 -6.16 -3.00 -4.96
N GLY A 11 -6.11 -3.87 -5.96
CA GLY A 11 -7.20 -4.12 -6.90
C GLY A 11 -7.73 -5.55 -6.80
N LYS A 12 -8.79 -5.86 -7.54
CA LYS A 12 -9.37 -7.21 -7.61
C LYS A 12 -8.31 -8.25 -7.99
N ASP A 13 -7.64 -8.01 -9.11
CA ASP A 13 -6.70 -8.95 -9.70
C ASP A 13 -5.28 -8.64 -9.22
N GLN A 14 -4.81 -7.40 -9.45
CA GLN A 14 -3.43 -7.00 -9.20
C GLN A 14 -3.30 -5.94 -8.09
N TYR A 15 -2.06 -5.62 -7.73
CA TYR A 15 -1.69 -4.39 -7.05
C TYR A 15 -1.40 -3.29 -8.08
N GLY A 16 -1.57 -2.05 -7.66
CA GLY A 16 -1.14 -0.88 -8.41
C GLY A 16 -0.20 -0.01 -7.58
N SER A 17 0.51 0.89 -8.24
CA SER A 17 1.29 1.91 -7.56
C SER A 17 1.48 3.18 -8.38
N TRP A 18 1.72 4.28 -7.68
CA TRP A 18 1.94 5.62 -8.23
C TRP A 18 2.77 6.45 -7.26
N ILE A 19 3.38 7.54 -7.73
CA ILE A 19 4.21 8.42 -6.91
C ILE A 19 3.46 9.73 -6.64
N GLU A 20 3.42 10.16 -5.37
CA GLU A 20 2.80 11.43 -4.98
C GLU A 20 3.46 12.62 -5.70
N GLY A 21 2.65 13.43 -6.37
CA GLY A 21 3.13 14.63 -7.07
C GLY A 21 3.88 14.37 -8.39
N VAL A 22 4.01 13.12 -8.83
CA VAL A 22 4.66 12.75 -10.09
C VAL A 22 3.65 12.04 -11.01
N PRO A 23 2.88 12.80 -11.81
CA PRO A 23 2.00 12.20 -12.81
C PRO A 23 2.84 11.53 -13.93
N GLY A 24 2.38 10.39 -14.43
CA GLY A 24 2.99 9.70 -15.58
C GLY A 24 3.83 8.47 -15.27
N ALA A 25 4.20 8.24 -14.01
CA ALA A 25 4.88 7.02 -13.57
C ALA A 25 3.93 6.14 -12.74
N TYR A 26 3.65 4.94 -13.24
CA TYR A 26 2.76 3.95 -12.61
C TYR A 26 3.39 2.57 -12.64
N GLY A 27 3.04 1.73 -11.67
CA GLY A 27 3.46 0.34 -11.63
C GLY A 27 2.29 -0.60 -11.31
N ALA A 28 2.37 -1.83 -11.78
CA ALA A 28 1.39 -2.88 -11.47
C ALA A 28 2.08 -4.25 -11.38
N GLY A 29 1.46 -5.17 -10.64
CA GLY A 29 1.99 -6.52 -10.48
C GLY A 29 1.07 -7.42 -9.66
N ASP A 30 1.29 -8.73 -9.74
CA ASP A 30 0.53 -9.71 -8.96
C ASP A 30 1.01 -9.75 -7.50
N THR A 31 2.27 -9.37 -7.28
CA THR A 31 2.89 -9.20 -5.96
C THR A 31 3.25 -7.74 -5.68
N VAL A 32 3.49 -7.42 -4.40
CA VAL A 32 4.00 -6.10 -4.01
C VAL A 32 5.38 -5.87 -4.60
N GLU A 33 6.23 -6.90 -4.63
CA GLU A 33 7.59 -6.85 -5.15
C GLU A 33 7.60 -6.56 -6.66
N GLU A 34 6.77 -7.25 -7.44
CA GLU A 34 6.58 -6.99 -8.88
C GLU A 34 6.06 -5.58 -9.12
N THR A 35 5.11 -5.13 -8.30
CA THR A 35 4.53 -3.78 -8.41
C THR A 35 5.57 -2.70 -8.18
N LYS A 36 6.44 -2.88 -7.18
CA LYS A 36 7.57 -1.98 -6.92
C LYS A 36 8.54 -1.96 -8.10
N ALA A 37 8.95 -3.13 -8.60
CA ALA A 37 9.86 -3.23 -9.74
C ALA A 37 9.26 -2.56 -10.99
N SER A 38 7.98 -2.81 -11.27
CA SER A 38 7.25 -2.18 -12.38
C SER A 38 7.20 -0.65 -12.25
N LEU A 39 6.98 -0.11 -11.05
CA LEU A 39 6.97 1.35 -10.83
C LEU A 39 8.34 1.97 -11.08
N LEU A 40 9.40 1.35 -10.56
CA LEU A 40 10.77 1.85 -10.70
C LEU A 40 11.19 1.87 -12.17
N GLU A 41 10.85 0.83 -12.92
CA GLU A 41 11.09 0.77 -14.35
C GLU A 41 10.25 1.82 -15.11
N GLY A 42 8.97 1.95 -14.76
CA GLY A 42 8.09 2.98 -15.35
C GLY A 42 8.60 4.40 -15.10
N LEU A 43 9.12 4.69 -13.90
CA LEU A 43 9.72 5.97 -13.57
C LEU A 43 11.02 6.20 -14.35
N ARG A 44 11.88 5.18 -14.47
CA ARG A 44 13.12 5.26 -15.25
C ARG A 44 12.81 5.63 -16.71
N LEU A 45 11.88 4.90 -17.35
CA LEU A 45 11.44 5.18 -18.71
C LEU A 45 10.79 6.56 -18.84
N PHE A 46 9.96 6.97 -17.88
CA PHE A 46 9.36 8.30 -17.87
C PHE A 46 10.43 9.40 -17.88
N VAL A 47 11.50 9.25 -17.09
CA VAL A 47 12.60 10.22 -17.05
C VAL A 47 13.44 10.20 -18.34
N GLU A 48 13.67 9.04 -18.93
CA GLU A 48 14.48 8.89 -20.15
C GLU A 48 13.78 9.43 -21.40
N GLU A 49 12.48 9.19 -21.53
CA GLU A 49 11.73 9.45 -22.76
C GLU A 49 11.08 10.85 -22.82
N ASN A 50 11.06 11.60 -21.71
CA ASN A 50 10.44 12.93 -21.65
C ASN A 50 11.49 14.04 -21.53
N SER A 51 11.43 15.02 -22.43
CA SER A 51 12.30 16.21 -22.38
C SER A 51 11.96 17.15 -21.22
N GLU A 52 10.71 17.12 -20.75
CA GLU A 52 10.24 17.90 -19.61
C GLU A 52 9.74 16.95 -18.51
N ILE A 53 10.47 16.92 -17.40
CA ILE A 53 10.11 16.16 -16.20
C ILE A 53 9.82 17.11 -15.02
N PRO A 54 8.96 16.70 -14.06
CA PRO A 54 8.77 17.41 -12.80
C PRO A 54 10.10 17.73 -12.09
N ASP A 55 10.20 18.91 -11.49
CA ASP A 55 11.43 19.36 -10.82
C ASP A 55 11.88 18.44 -9.69
N VAL A 56 10.94 17.75 -9.03
CA VAL A 56 11.23 16.77 -7.97
C VAL A 56 12.05 15.57 -8.46
N LEU A 57 12.06 15.32 -9.77
CA LEU A 57 12.85 14.27 -10.44
C LEU A 57 14.18 14.81 -10.99
N LYS A 58 14.43 16.12 -10.95
CA LYS A 58 15.67 16.75 -11.41
C LYS A 58 16.70 16.72 -10.28
N GLY A 59 17.47 15.63 -10.19
CA GLY A 59 18.55 15.44 -9.22
C GLY A 59 18.36 14.19 -8.37
N ASP A 60 19.10 14.10 -7.26
CA ASP A 60 19.09 12.90 -6.41
C ASP A 60 17.81 12.81 -5.57
N TYR A 61 17.10 11.69 -5.72
CA TYR A 61 15.94 11.34 -4.93
C TYR A 61 15.97 9.87 -4.48
N GLU A 62 15.27 9.60 -3.38
CA GLU A 62 14.97 8.26 -2.89
C GLU A 62 13.47 8.01 -2.93
N ILE A 63 13.08 6.74 -3.10
CA ILE A 63 11.67 6.33 -3.14
C ILE A 63 11.35 5.54 -1.88
N GLU A 64 10.39 6.05 -1.12
CA GLU A 64 9.79 5.34 0.01
C GLU A 64 8.44 4.77 -0.39
N PHE A 65 8.21 3.50 -0.06
CA PHE A 65 6.95 2.83 -0.36
C PHE A 65 6.02 2.86 0.84
N ALA A 66 4.80 3.33 0.62
CA ALA A 66 3.70 3.26 1.58
C ALA A 66 2.51 2.54 0.95
N PHE A 67 1.64 1.99 1.79
CA PHE A 67 0.36 1.46 1.34
C PHE A 67 -0.74 2.49 1.52
N ASP A 68 -1.70 2.52 0.61
CA ASP A 68 -3.04 2.98 0.97
C ASP A 68 -3.83 1.89 1.70
N THR A 69 -5.04 2.20 2.15
CA THR A 69 -5.87 1.23 2.88
C THR A 69 -6.18 -0.03 2.06
N SER A 70 -6.33 0.08 0.74
CA SER A 70 -6.64 -1.06 -0.14
C SER A 70 -5.44 -1.99 -0.30
N GLY A 71 -4.26 -1.43 -0.59
CA GLY A 71 -3.01 -2.18 -0.75
C GLY A 71 -2.61 -2.87 0.55
N PHE A 72 -2.76 -2.15 1.67
CA PHE A 72 -2.52 -2.69 3.01
C PHE A 72 -3.42 -3.90 3.29
N LEU A 73 -4.73 -3.75 3.09
CA LEU A 73 -5.68 -4.85 3.33
C LEU A 73 -5.44 -6.04 2.40
N LYS A 74 -5.17 -5.82 1.10
CA LYS A 74 -4.89 -6.89 0.14
C LYS A 74 -3.62 -7.65 0.53
N TYR A 75 -2.54 -6.94 0.82
CA TYR A 75 -1.26 -7.55 1.22
C TYR A 75 -1.40 -8.38 2.49
N TYR A 76 -1.94 -7.80 3.56
CA TYR A 76 -2.06 -8.49 4.84
C TYR A 76 -3.15 -9.57 4.84
N SER A 77 -4.05 -9.61 3.86
CA SER A 77 -5.07 -10.68 3.74
C SER A 77 -4.47 -12.08 3.49
N SER A 78 -3.24 -12.13 2.97
CA SER A 78 -2.48 -13.37 2.80
C SER A 78 -2.03 -13.99 4.14
N PHE A 79 -1.89 -13.17 5.19
CA PHE A 79 -1.46 -13.59 6.52
C PHE A 79 -2.63 -13.64 7.52
N ILE A 80 -3.57 -12.69 7.40
CA ILE A 80 -4.72 -12.53 8.30
C ILE A 80 -5.98 -12.51 7.45
N SER A 81 -6.81 -13.56 7.55
CA SER A 81 -8.07 -13.60 6.82
C SER A 81 -8.95 -12.38 7.14
N PHE A 82 -9.85 -11.99 6.22
CA PHE A 82 -10.78 -10.89 6.49
C PHE A 82 -11.69 -11.15 7.70
N ALA A 83 -11.96 -12.42 8.05
CA ALA A 83 -12.64 -12.78 9.29
C ALA A 83 -11.79 -12.47 10.53
N GLY A 84 -10.48 -12.74 10.47
CA GLY A 84 -9.52 -12.36 11.50
C GLY A 84 -9.37 -10.84 11.62
N MET A 85 -9.24 -10.13 10.49
CA MET A 85 -9.23 -8.67 10.47
C MET A 85 -10.53 -8.07 11.03
N LYS A 86 -11.69 -8.69 10.78
CA LYS A 86 -12.95 -8.30 11.45
C LYS A 86 -12.85 -8.46 12.97
N ALA A 87 -12.28 -9.56 13.47
CA ALA A 87 -12.11 -9.76 14.91
C ALA A 87 -11.18 -8.71 15.53
N ILE A 88 -10.13 -8.29 14.82
CA ILE A 88 -9.15 -7.29 15.27
C ILE A 88 -9.72 -5.86 15.22
N THR A 89 -10.36 -5.50 14.11
CA THR A 89 -10.76 -4.11 13.82
C THR A 89 -12.22 -3.80 14.20
N GLY A 90 -13.05 -4.83 14.35
CA GLY A 90 -14.50 -4.70 14.52
C GLY A 90 -15.26 -4.26 13.26
N LEU A 91 -14.61 -4.18 12.09
CA LEU A 91 -15.27 -3.83 10.83
C LEU A 91 -15.95 -5.06 10.19
N ASN A 92 -16.96 -4.82 9.36
CA ASN A 92 -17.60 -5.90 8.63
C ASN A 92 -16.63 -6.54 7.62
N GLN A 93 -16.59 -7.88 7.60
CA GLN A 93 -15.71 -8.65 6.71
C GLN A 93 -15.89 -8.32 5.22
N LYS A 94 -17.14 -8.13 4.76
CA LYS A 94 -17.43 -7.76 3.37
C LYS A 94 -16.93 -6.36 3.03
N GLN A 95 -16.97 -5.42 4.00
CA GLN A 95 -16.39 -4.08 3.80
C GLN A 95 -14.87 -4.17 3.62
N LEU A 96 -14.19 -4.92 4.48
CA LEU A 96 -12.73 -5.13 4.39
C LEU A 96 -12.36 -5.78 3.04
N TRP A 97 -13.11 -6.79 2.61
CA TRP A 97 -12.92 -7.41 1.30
C TRP A 97 -13.15 -6.42 0.14
N ASN A 98 -14.22 -5.63 0.19
CA ASN A 98 -14.50 -4.62 -0.84
C ASN A 98 -13.39 -3.57 -0.93
N TYR A 99 -12.86 -3.11 0.21
CA TYR A 99 -11.76 -2.15 0.25
C TYR A 99 -10.47 -2.73 -0.32
N ALA A 100 -10.12 -3.97 0.04
CA ALA A 100 -8.92 -4.65 -0.48
C ALA A 100 -8.94 -4.84 -2.00
N ASN A 101 -10.13 -5.03 -2.58
CA ASN A 101 -10.32 -5.24 -4.02
C ASN A 101 -10.61 -3.94 -4.80
N GLY A 102 -10.53 -2.77 -4.15
CA GLY A 102 -10.75 -1.47 -4.79
C GLY A 102 -12.22 -1.12 -5.09
N TYR A 103 -13.19 -1.91 -4.63
CA TYR A 103 -14.63 -1.66 -4.85
C TYR A 103 -15.22 -0.58 -3.93
N GLY A 104 -14.44 -0.05 -2.99
CA GLY A 104 -14.87 1.04 -2.13
C GLY A 104 -13.67 1.72 -1.48
N LYS A 105 -13.82 3.01 -1.19
CA LYS A 105 -12.80 3.80 -0.51
C LYS A 105 -13.26 4.12 0.91
N PRO A 106 -12.61 3.57 1.96
CA PRO A 106 -12.92 3.97 3.32
C PRO A 106 -12.56 5.45 3.53
N ASN A 107 -13.34 6.15 4.35
CA ASN A 107 -12.98 7.50 4.76
C ASN A 107 -11.73 7.50 5.67
N LYS A 108 -11.20 8.69 5.98
CA LYS A 108 -9.99 8.85 6.79
C LYS A 108 -10.12 8.20 8.18
N ALA A 109 -11.26 8.39 8.85
CA ALA A 109 -11.49 7.83 10.19
C ALA A 109 -11.49 6.29 10.17
N THR A 110 -12.17 5.69 9.19
CA THR A 110 -12.21 4.23 9.00
C THR A 110 -10.83 3.68 8.65
N SER A 111 -10.08 4.35 7.77
CA SER A 111 -8.71 3.96 7.41
C SER A 111 -7.78 3.99 8.61
N GLN A 112 -7.84 5.05 9.43
CA GLN A 112 -7.03 5.16 10.64
C GLN A 112 -7.39 4.08 11.67
N LYS A 113 -8.68 3.77 11.81
CA LYS A 113 -9.14 2.68 12.68
C LYS A 113 -8.55 1.34 12.25
N ILE A 114 -8.61 1.01 10.96
CA ILE A 114 -8.03 -0.23 10.41
C ILE A 114 -6.54 -0.31 10.75
N LEU A 115 -5.78 0.74 10.44
CA LEU A 115 -4.33 0.78 10.66
C LEU A 115 -3.99 0.65 12.15
N ASN A 116 -4.63 1.43 13.02
CA ASN A 116 -4.36 1.42 14.45
C ASN A 116 -4.70 0.06 15.08
N SER A 117 -5.86 -0.51 14.77
CA SER A 117 -6.26 -1.80 15.32
C SER A 117 -5.29 -2.93 14.95
N LEU A 118 -4.77 -2.95 13.73
CA LEU A 118 -3.79 -3.95 13.31
C LEU A 118 -2.40 -3.70 13.91
N HIS A 119 -1.98 -2.44 14.06
CA HIS A 119 -0.76 -2.10 14.80
C HIS A 119 -0.83 -2.54 16.26
N ASP A 120 -1.95 -2.27 16.93
CA ASP A 120 -2.13 -2.62 18.34
C ASP A 120 -2.19 -4.14 18.52
N PHE A 121 -2.82 -4.86 17.60
CA PHE A 121 -2.77 -6.32 17.56
C PHE A 121 -1.34 -6.84 17.39
N GLY A 122 -0.56 -6.25 16.48
CA GLY A 122 0.85 -6.61 16.29
C GLY A 122 1.69 -6.40 17.56
N LYS A 123 1.47 -5.28 18.28
CA LYS A 123 2.13 -5.04 19.58
C LYS A 123 1.73 -6.06 20.63
N GLN A 124 0.45 -6.43 20.71
CA GLN A 124 -0.04 -7.45 21.65
C GLN A 124 0.61 -8.81 21.41
N ILE A 125 0.71 -9.24 20.15
CA ILE A 125 1.43 -10.48 19.78
C ILE A 125 2.89 -10.40 20.23
N GLY A 126 3.58 -9.29 19.95
CA GLY A 126 4.99 -9.11 20.29
C GLY A 126 5.29 -9.14 21.80
N GLN A 127 4.28 -8.93 22.65
CA GLN A 127 4.39 -8.97 24.10
C GLN A 127 4.03 -10.34 24.71
N ALA A 128 3.53 -11.28 23.91
CA ALA A 128 3.12 -12.59 24.40
C ALA A 128 4.32 -13.40 24.94
N GLN A 129 4.13 -14.08 26.08
CA GLN A 129 5.13 -14.92 26.71
C GLN A 129 4.55 -16.31 26.99
N PHE A 130 5.30 -17.35 26.64
CA PHE A 130 5.00 -18.72 27.05
C PHE A 130 5.78 -19.08 28.31
N ARG A 131 5.18 -19.90 29.18
CA ARG A 131 5.85 -20.59 30.29
C ARG A 131 5.70 -22.09 30.03
N PHE A 132 6.80 -22.82 30.14
CA PHE A 132 6.87 -24.27 29.96
C PHE A 132 7.45 -24.88 31.24
#